data_AF-A0A9E3DN37-F1
#
_entry.id   AF-A0A9E3DN37-F1
#
_cell.length_a   1.000
_cell.length_b   1.000
_cell.length_c   1.000
_cell.angle_alpha   90.00
_cell.angle_beta   90.00
_cell.angle_gamma   90.00
#
_symmetry.space_group_name_H-M   'P 1'
#
loop_
_entity.id
_entity.type
_entity.pdbx_description
1 polymer ?
#
loop_
_entity_poly.entity_id
_entity_poly.type
_entity_poly.pdbx_seq_one_letter_code
_entity_poly.pdbx_strand_id
1 'polypeptide(L)'
;MTAVRKGARMVDLAWLTWRQHRWTIVVTAFAVAGYSAYLLVLRGDFVQVACRNAGSCLNIGPAPQILVSFLLPLVSPVLAGIVGLFWGAPLLAREYEQRTHMLSWTQDVSSTRWLLTRLALLGSVVTVLSAGYGIAGTALVRQIVAADHGRGFGGQYGPFTTTGFELWPPMQVVYALFGLALGVAISAVTRRTVMAMGVTLAAFIAARVLIAVWARPIYLPPMRSTFPIGERQPA
;
A
#
# COMPACT_ATOMS: atom_id res chain seq x y z
N MET A 1 -47.00 -5.77 26.30
CA MET A 1 -46.32 -6.02 25.01
C MET A 1 -44.92 -5.42 25.07
N THR A 2 -43.92 -6.25 25.37
CA THR A 2 -42.50 -5.84 25.36
C THR A 2 -42.03 -5.78 23.91
N ALA A 3 -41.85 -4.57 23.39
CA ALA A 3 -41.22 -4.37 22.09
C ALA A 3 -39.79 -4.92 22.14
N VAL A 4 -39.54 -6.02 21.43
CA VAL A 4 -38.19 -6.55 21.20
C VAL A 4 -37.42 -5.44 20.47
N ARG A 5 -36.55 -4.73 21.19
CA ARG A 5 -35.60 -3.79 20.58
C ARG A 5 -34.74 -4.60 19.61
N LYS A 6 -34.95 -4.41 18.31
CA LYS A 6 -34.04 -4.93 17.29
C LYS A 6 -32.71 -4.21 17.48
N GLY A 7 -31.71 -4.92 18.01
CA GLY A 7 -30.34 -4.42 18.05
C GLY A 7 -29.89 -3.96 16.66
N ALA A 8 -29.04 -2.94 16.61
CA ALA A 8 -28.62 -2.31 15.35
C ALA A 8 -28.11 -3.35 14.35
N ARG A 9 -28.57 -3.27 13.09
CA ARG A 9 -28.18 -4.21 12.04
C ARG A 9 -26.76 -3.86 11.58
N MET A 10 -26.04 -4.84 11.04
CA MET A 10 -24.68 -4.62 10.50
C MET A 10 -24.67 -3.53 9.40
N VAL A 11 -25.76 -3.42 8.64
CA VAL A 11 -25.94 -2.38 7.62
C VAL A 11 -25.98 -0.98 8.24
N ASP A 12 -26.65 -0.82 9.39
CA ASP A 12 -26.74 0.47 10.08
C ASP A 12 -25.36 0.90 10.62
N LEU A 13 -24.59 -0.06 11.15
CA LEU A 13 -23.21 0.15 11.61
C LEU A 13 -22.27 0.48 10.44
N ALA A 14 -22.38 -0.22 9.31
CA ALA A 14 -21.62 0.05 8.11
C ALA A 14 -21.94 1.46 7.56
N TRP A 15 -23.22 1.83 7.53
CA TRP A 15 -23.66 3.15 7.10
C TRP A 15 -23.15 4.26 8.01
N LEU A 16 -23.16 4.06 9.34
CA LEU A 16 -22.61 5.02 10.30
C LEU A 16 -21.10 5.17 10.11
N THR A 17 -20.40 4.05 9.96
CA THR A 17 -18.95 4.04 9.70
C THR A 17 -18.63 4.81 8.44
N TRP A 18 -19.38 4.55 7.36
CA TRP A 18 -19.27 5.29 6.10
C TRP A 18 -19.45 6.79 6.32
N ARG A 19 -20.53 7.23 6.98
CA ARG A 19 -20.76 8.66 7.22
C ARG A 19 -19.65 9.32 8.02
N GLN A 20 -19.13 8.64 9.04
CA GLN A 20 -18.06 9.14 9.89
C GLN A 20 -16.73 9.24 9.13
N HIS A 21 -16.44 8.28 8.26
CA HIS A 21 -15.15 8.17 7.56
C HIS A 21 -15.19 8.68 6.12
N ARG A 22 -16.32 9.20 5.63
CA ARG A 22 -16.49 9.58 4.21
C ARG A 22 -15.44 10.55 3.72
N TRP A 23 -15.05 11.54 4.52
CA TRP A 23 -14.06 12.53 4.10
C TRP A 23 -12.66 11.96 4.05
N THR A 24 -12.28 11.16 5.04
CA THR A 24 -11.04 10.37 4.98
C THR A 24 -11.04 9.47 3.76
N ILE A 25 -12.10 8.69 3.49
CA ILE A 25 -12.21 7.81 2.32
C ILE A 25 -12.06 8.58 1.02
N VAL A 26 -12.81 9.68 0.86
CA VAL A 26 -12.81 10.50 -0.35
C VAL A 26 -11.44 11.12 -0.59
N VAL A 27 -10.81 11.71 0.43
CA VAL A 27 -9.49 12.34 0.30
C VAL A 27 -8.42 11.30 -0.08
N THR A 28 -8.38 10.14 0.60
CA THR A 28 -7.41 9.10 0.23
C THR A 28 -7.70 8.52 -1.15
N ALA A 29 -8.97 8.35 -1.52
CA ALA A 29 -9.35 7.89 -2.85
C ALA A 29 -8.91 8.86 -3.95
N PHE A 30 -9.09 10.18 -3.76
CA PHE A 30 -8.59 11.19 -4.68
C PHE A 30 -7.07 11.20 -4.77
N ALA A 31 -6.36 11.09 -3.64
CA ALA A 31 -4.90 11.02 -3.64
C ALA A 31 -4.39 9.78 -4.38
N VAL A 32 -4.99 8.61 -4.13
CA VAL A 32 -4.65 7.36 -4.80
C VAL A 32 -4.98 7.42 -6.29
N ALA A 33 -6.14 7.97 -6.66
CA ALA A 33 -6.53 8.14 -8.06
C ALA A 33 -5.60 9.10 -8.80
N GLY A 34 -5.24 10.23 -8.18
CA GLY A 34 -4.30 11.20 -8.75
C GLY A 34 -2.90 10.60 -8.95
N TYR A 35 -2.39 9.86 -7.96
CA TYR A 35 -1.11 9.18 -8.10
C TYR A 35 -1.17 8.06 -9.15
N SER A 36 -2.25 7.29 -9.19
CA SER A 36 -2.44 6.25 -10.22
C SER A 36 -2.53 6.85 -11.63
N ALA A 37 -3.22 7.98 -11.80
CA ALA A 37 -3.27 8.72 -13.05
C ALA A 37 -1.88 9.23 -13.45
N TYR A 38 -1.11 9.74 -12.50
CA TYR A 38 0.29 10.13 -12.73
C TYR A 38 1.14 8.96 -13.23
N LEU A 39 0.99 7.75 -12.66
CA LEU A 39 1.68 6.55 -13.15
C LEU A 39 1.28 6.19 -14.59
N LEU A 40 0.01 6.36 -14.94
CA LEU A 40 -0.50 6.11 -16.30
C LEU A 40 -0.03 7.16 -17.31
N VAL A 41 0.11 8.42 -16.89
CA VAL A 41 0.72 9.48 -17.71
C VAL A 41 2.19 9.17 -17.96
N LEU A 42 2.95 8.84 -16.90
CA LEU A 42 4.33 8.41 -17.02
C LEU A 42 4.45 7.23 -17.99
N ARG A 43 3.57 6.23 -17.87
CA ARG A 43 3.52 5.10 -18.82
C ARG A 43 3.38 5.58 -20.27
N GLY A 44 2.51 6.56 -20.53
CA GLY A 44 2.34 7.16 -21.86
C GLY A 44 3.60 7.88 -22.36
N ASP A 45 4.26 8.65 -21.50
CA ASP A 45 5.50 9.34 -21.83
C ASP A 45 6.63 8.35 -22.16
N PHE A 46 6.72 7.24 -21.40
CA PHE A 46 7.65 6.15 -21.70
C PHE A 46 7.41 5.52 -23.08
N VAL A 47 6.14 5.42 -23.54
CA VAL A 47 5.82 4.95 -24.90
C VAL A 47 6.33 5.96 -25.94
N GLN A 48 6.09 7.25 -25.73
CA GLN A 48 6.43 8.27 -26.72
C GLN A 48 7.94 8.50 -26.82
N VAL A 49 8.64 8.61 -25.68
CA VAL A 49 10.09 8.82 -25.64
C VAL A 49 10.85 7.63 -26.21
N ALA A 50 10.38 6.41 -25.95
CA ALA A 50 10.93 5.22 -26.59
C ALA A 50 10.81 5.34 -28.12
N CYS A 51 9.62 5.59 -28.67
CA CYS A 51 9.42 5.52 -30.12
C CYS A 51 9.95 6.73 -30.93
N ARG A 52 10.32 7.87 -30.31
CA ARG A 52 10.69 9.11 -31.04
C ARG A 52 12.14 9.17 -31.53
N ASN A 53 13.07 8.46 -30.88
CA ASN A 53 14.50 8.55 -31.17
C ASN A 53 14.93 7.49 -32.22
N ALA A 54 14.78 7.84 -33.51
CA ALA A 54 15.51 7.28 -34.65
C ALA A 54 15.78 5.75 -34.63
N GLY A 55 14.73 4.93 -34.71
CA GLY A 55 14.86 3.48 -34.94
C GLY A 55 15.34 2.66 -33.74
N SER A 56 15.55 3.27 -32.57
CA SER A 56 15.89 2.54 -31.35
C SER A 56 15.13 3.10 -30.15
N CYS A 57 14.34 2.23 -29.49
CA CYS A 57 13.36 2.60 -28.46
C CYS A 57 13.93 3.10 -27.12
N LEU A 58 15.17 3.59 -27.08
CA LEU A 58 16.01 3.38 -25.89
C LEU A 58 17.04 4.49 -25.63
N ASN A 59 16.57 5.73 -25.51
CA ASN A 59 17.35 6.72 -24.79
C ASN A 59 16.44 7.48 -23.83
N ILE A 60 16.04 6.76 -22.77
CA ILE A 60 15.34 7.33 -21.62
C ILE A 60 16.42 8.12 -20.87
N GLY A 61 16.35 9.46 -20.91
CA GLY A 61 17.35 10.30 -20.24
C GLY A 61 17.50 10.00 -18.74
N PRO A 62 18.56 10.51 -18.07
CA PRO A 62 18.86 10.17 -16.68
C PRO A 62 17.76 10.56 -15.68
N ALA A 63 16.98 11.61 -15.96
CA ALA A 63 15.91 12.09 -15.09
C ALA A 63 14.74 11.08 -14.92
N PRO A 64 14.08 10.59 -15.99
CA PRO A 64 13.06 9.55 -15.88
C PRO A 64 13.61 8.25 -15.28
N GLN A 65 14.88 7.92 -15.51
CA GLN A 65 15.51 6.74 -14.92
C GLN A 65 15.63 6.84 -13.38
N ILE A 66 16.08 7.97 -12.84
CA ILE A 66 16.20 8.17 -11.37
C ILE A 66 14.82 8.09 -10.70
N LEU A 67 13.83 8.76 -11.29
CA LEU A 67 12.46 8.77 -10.78
C LEU A 67 11.91 7.34 -10.64
N VAL A 68 12.05 6.52 -11.67
CA VAL A 68 11.48 5.18 -11.70
C VAL A 68 12.29 4.18 -10.87
N SER A 69 13.61 4.32 -10.81
CA SER A 69 14.47 3.34 -10.12
C SER A 69 14.59 3.58 -8.62
N PHE A 70 14.47 4.82 -8.15
CA PHE A 70 14.69 5.17 -6.73
C PHE A 70 13.46 5.75 -6.04
N LEU A 71 12.78 6.72 -6.65
CA LEU A 71 11.68 7.42 -5.98
C LEU A 71 10.41 6.58 -5.92
N LEU A 72 10.06 5.89 -7.00
CA LEU A 72 8.86 5.05 -7.07
C LEU A 72 8.81 3.94 -6.00
N PRO A 73 9.87 3.10 -5.81
CA PRO A 73 9.89 2.10 -4.75
C PRO A 73 9.77 2.67 -3.33
N LEU A 74 10.27 3.90 -3.12
CA LEU A 74 10.23 4.57 -1.82
C LEU A 74 8.84 5.14 -1.53
N VAL A 75 8.21 5.76 -2.52
CA VAL A 75 6.91 6.43 -2.39
C VAL A 75 5.75 5.42 -2.32
N SER A 76 5.86 4.30 -3.04
CA SER A 76 4.80 3.26 -3.10
C SER A 76 4.29 2.80 -1.72
N PRO A 77 5.16 2.39 -0.78
CA PRO A 77 4.73 1.96 0.56
C PRO A 77 4.26 3.10 1.46
N VAL A 78 4.49 4.38 1.12
CA VAL A 78 4.05 5.53 1.93
C VAL A 78 2.54 5.55 2.05
N LEU A 79 1.80 5.16 0.99
CA LEU A 79 0.34 5.07 1.03
C LEU A 79 -0.15 4.12 2.13
N ALA A 80 0.51 2.98 2.29
CA ALA A 80 0.20 2.03 3.35
C ALA A 80 0.49 2.59 4.75
N GLY A 81 1.59 3.34 4.90
CA GLY A 81 1.91 4.06 6.13
C GLY A 81 0.87 5.13 6.47
N ILE A 82 0.39 5.88 5.47
CA ILE A 82 -0.69 6.87 5.60
C ILE A 82 -2.00 6.20 6.04
N VAL A 83 -2.33 5.03 5.48
CA VAL A 83 -3.50 4.24 5.93
C VAL A 83 -3.35 3.85 7.40
N GLY A 84 -2.20 3.30 7.81
CA GLY A 84 -1.99 2.97 9.22
C GLY A 84 -2.08 4.18 10.14
N LEU A 85 -1.45 5.29 9.74
CA LEU A 85 -1.37 6.53 10.49
C LEU A 85 -2.72 7.24 10.64
N PHE A 86 -3.50 7.37 9.57
CA PHE A 86 -4.72 8.19 9.57
C PHE A 86 -6.02 7.39 9.64
N TRP A 87 -6.00 6.09 9.33
CA TRP A 87 -7.19 5.24 9.41
C TRP A 87 -7.11 4.32 10.62
N GLY A 88 -6.01 3.57 10.77
CA GLY A 88 -5.87 2.58 11.83
C GLY A 88 -5.65 3.20 13.21
N ALA A 89 -4.64 4.06 13.34
CA ALA A 89 -4.22 4.65 14.61
C ALA A 89 -5.30 5.48 15.33
N PRO A 90 -6.11 6.32 14.66
CA PRO A 90 -7.18 7.05 15.34
C PRO A 90 -8.43 6.20 15.62
N LEU A 91 -8.57 4.99 15.05
CA LEU A 91 -9.83 4.25 15.04
C LEU A 91 -10.37 3.97 16.45
N LEU A 92 -9.51 3.47 17.35
CA LEU A 92 -9.89 3.24 18.75
C LEU A 92 -9.39 4.34 19.67
N ALA A 93 -8.21 4.91 19.38
CA ALA A 93 -7.59 5.91 20.25
C ALA A 93 -8.47 7.17 20.42
N ARG A 94 -9.15 7.63 19.36
CA ARG A 94 -10.07 8.78 19.45
C ARG A 94 -11.26 8.49 20.36
N GLU A 95 -11.77 7.27 20.36
CA GLU A 95 -12.92 6.90 21.18
C GLU A 95 -12.57 6.73 22.66
N TYR A 96 -11.33 6.29 22.93
CA TYR A 96 -10.81 6.31 24.29
C TYR A 96 -10.62 7.74 24.79
N GLU A 97 -10.04 8.63 23.99
CA GLU A 97 -9.86 10.05 24.35
C GLU A 97 -11.19 10.77 24.59
N GLN A 98 -12.18 10.55 23.71
CA GLN A 98 -13.50 11.17 23.81
C GLN A 98 -14.43 10.47 24.82
N ARG A 99 -13.98 9.38 25.45
CA ARG A 99 -14.77 8.52 26.37
C ARG A 99 -16.08 7.99 25.76
N THR A 100 -16.19 7.98 24.43
CA THR A 100 -17.38 7.49 23.71
C THR A 100 -17.53 5.98 23.79
N HIS A 101 -16.46 5.26 24.14
CA HIS A 101 -16.51 3.82 24.41
C HIS A 101 -17.50 3.43 25.52
N MET A 102 -17.78 4.32 26.48
CA MET A 102 -18.76 4.05 27.54
C MET A 102 -20.19 4.04 27.00
N LEU A 103 -20.50 4.93 26.05
CA LEU A 103 -21.81 5.00 25.40
C LEU A 103 -22.04 3.80 24.47
N SER A 104 -21.02 3.36 23.72
CA SER A 104 -21.15 2.20 22.84
C SER A 104 -21.38 0.90 23.61
N TRP A 105 -20.79 0.75 24.80
CA TRP A 105 -20.99 -0.43 25.66
C TRP A 105 -22.35 -0.47 26.36
N THR A 106 -23.06 0.66 26.45
CA THR A 106 -24.44 0.68 26.97
C THR A 106 -25.51 0.42 25.90
N GLN A 107 -25.13 0.40 24.62
CA GLN A 107 -26.04 0.08 23.52
C GLN A 107 -26.05 -1.43 23.26
N ASP A 108 -27.16 -1.98 22.74
CA ASP A 108 -27.39 -3.41 22.45
C ASP A 108 -26.45 -4.01 21.36
N VAL A 109 -25.30 -3.39 21.10
CA VAL A 109 -24.31 -3.80 20.09
C VAL A 109 -23.06 -4.33 20.79
N SER A 110 -22.75 -5.60 20.58
CA SER A 110 -21.50 -6.18 21.07
C SER A 110 -20.27 -5.46 20.48
N SER A 111 -19.26 -5.19 21.31
CA SER A 111 -17.99 -4.55 20.92
C SER A 111 -17.29 -5.26 19.74
N THR A 112 -17.33 -6.60 19.70
CA THR A 112 -16.73 -7.39 18.63
C THR A 112 -17.42 -7.17 17.28
N ARG A 113 -18.75 -7.24 17.22
CA ARG A 113 -19.52 -7.02 15.98
C ARG A 113 -19.30 -5.61 15.44
N TRP A 114 -19.26 -4.63 16.34
CA TRP A 114 -18.99 -3.25 16.00
C TRP A 114 -17.60 -3.08 15.37
N LEU A 115 -16.57 -3.65 15.99
CA LEU A 115 -15.19 -3.54 15.49
C LEU A 115 -15.03 -4.26 14.15
N LEU A 116 -15.55 -5.49 14.05
CA LEU A 116 -15.49 -6.27 12.81
C LEU A 116 -16.19 -5.57 11.65
N THR A 117 -17.34 -4.92 11.88
CA THR A 117 -18.05 -4.19 10.82
C THR A 117 -17.21 -3.01 10.31
N ARG A 118 -16.56 -2.28 11.21
CA ARG A 118 -15.67 -1.17 10.85
C ARG A 118 -14.43 -1.64 10.09
N LEU A 119 -13.79 -2.70 10.57
CA LEU A 119 -12.61 -3.28 9.93
C LEU A 119 -12.94 -3.89 8.57
N ALA A 120 -14.10 -4.54 8.43
CA ALA A 120 -14.53 -5.07 7.13
C ALA A 120 -14.76 -3.95 6.11
N LEU A 121 -15.46 -2.87 6.51
CA LEU A 121 -15.70 -1.73 5.63
C LEU A 121 -14.40 -1.01 5.28
N LEU A 122 -13.59 -0.61 6.25
CA LEU A 122 -12.35 0.11 5.97
C LEU A 122 -11.32 -0.77 5.25
N GLY A 123 -11.20 -2.04 5.65
CA GLY A 123 -10.32 -3.01 5.02
C GLY A 123 -10.69 -3.29 3.56
N SER A 124 -11.98 -3.42 3.24
CA SER A 124 -12.43 -3.57 1.84
C SER A 124 -12.12 -2.34 0.99
N VAL A 125 -12.37 -1.13 1.50
CA VAL A 125 -12.03 0.12 0.80
C VAL A 125 -10.52 0.21 0.56
N VAL A 126 -9.71 -0.04 1.59
CA VAL A 126 -8.24 -0.05 1.49
C VAL A 126 -7.77 -1.08 0.46
N THR A 127 -8.35 -2.28 0.46
CA THR A 127 -8.01 -3.34 -0.51
C THR A 127 -8.28 -2.90 -1.94
N VAL A 128 -9.45 -2.32 -2.21
CA VAL A 128 -9.83 -1.85 -3.56
C VAL A 128 -8.90 -0.73 -4.03
N LEU A 129 -8.62 0.25 -3.18
CA LEU A 129 -7.74 1.37 -3.52
C LEU A 129 -6.30 0.88 -3.79
N SER A 130 -5.76 0.02 -2.93
CA SER A 130 -4.41 -0.55 -3.09
C SER A 130 -4.29 -1.45 -4.31
N ALA A 131 -5.33 -2.24 -4.62
CA ALA A 131 -5.35 -3.08 -5.81
C ALA A 131 -5.35 -2.22 -7.09
N GLY A 132 -6.19 -1.19 -7.16
CA GLY A 132 -6.25 -0.26 -8.30
C GLY A 132 -4.91 0.45 -8.53
N TYR A 133 -4.29 0.93 -7.45
CA TYR A 133 -2.96 1.51 -7.46
C TYR A 133 -1.89 0.53 -7.97
N GLY A 134 -1.89 -0.71 -7.45
CA GLY A 134 -0.96 -1.75 -7.87
C GLY A 134 -1.10 -2.13 -9.36
N ILE A 135 -2.32 -2.14 -9.89
CA ILE A 135 -2.59 -2.36 -11.32
C ILE A 135 -1.97 -1.24 -12.16
N ALA A 136 -2.13 0.02 -11.76
CA ALA A 136 -1.50 1.16 -12.46
C ALA A 136 0.04 1.06 -12.44
N GLY A 137 0.63 0.71 -11.28
CA GLY A 137 2.07 0.46 -11.15
C GLY A 137 2.56 -0.67 -12.05
N THR A 138 1.81 -1.77 -12.13
CA THR A 138 2.14 -2.91 -13.02
C THR A 138 2.07 -2.53 -14.49
N ALA A 139 1.10 -1.70 -14.87
CA ALA A 139 0.98 -1.22 -16.25
C ALA A 139 2.21 -0.39 -16.68
N LEU A 140 2.73 0.45 -15.78
CA LEU A 140 3.98 1.19 -15.99
C LEU A 140 5.18 0.24 -16.09
N VAL A 141 5.34 -0.68 -15.13
CA VAL A 141 6.46 -1.64 -15.10
C VAL A 141 6.50 -2.49 -16.37
N ARG A 142 5.36 -3.03 -16.81
CA ARG A 142 5.28 -3.82 -18.05
C ARG A 142 5.73 -3.02 -19.25
N GLN A 143 5.38 -1.74 -19.32
CA GLN A 143 5.78 -0.88 -20.41
C GLN A 143 7.30 -0.63 -20.42
N ILE A 144 7.89 -0.41 -19.24
CA ILE A 144 9.33 -0.23 -19.09
C ILE A 144 10.09 -1.48 -19.54
N VAL A 145 9.65 -2.66 -19.09
CA VAL A 145 10.25 -3.94 -19.47
C VAL A 145 10.11 -4.20 -20.98
N ALA A 146 8.95 -3.90 -21.56
CA ALA A 146 8.73 -4.03 -23.00
C ALA A 146 9.61 -3.08 -23.83
N ALA A 147 9.89 -1.87 -23.31
CA ALA A 147 10.75 -0.91 -23.99
C ALA A 147 12.23 -1.31 -23.95
N ASP A 148 12.69 -2.08 -22.95
CA ASP A 148 14.10 -2.40 -22.73
C ASP A 148 14.76 -3.28 -23.81
N HIS A 149 14.00 -4.15 -24.50
CA HIS A 149 14.53 -5.05 -25.55
C HIS A 149 15.81 -5.83 -25.15
N GLY A 150 15.95 -6.20 -23.86
CA GLY A 150 17.10 -6.99 -23.38
C GLY A 150 18.39 -6.18 -23.16
N ARG A 151 18.31 -4.85 -23.05
CA ARG A 151 19.47 -3.96 -22.86
C ARG A 151 19.83 -3.70 -21.39
N GLY A 152 19.17 -4.41 -20.46
CA GLY A 152 19.54 -4.50 -19.05
C GLY A 152 18.78 -3.55 -18.11
N PHE A 153 18.04 -2.56 -18.65
CA PHE A 153 17.23 -1.66 -17.84
C PHE A 153 15.99 -2.36 -17.28
N GLY A 154 15.35 -3.20 -18.10
CA GLY A 154 14.18 -4.01 -17.75
C GLY A 154 14.50 -5.10 -16.73
N GLY A 155 15.75 -5.56 -16.69
CA GLY A 155 16.24 -6.50 -15.69
C GLY A 155 16.09 -6.00 -14.24
N GLN A 156 16.06 -4.67 -14.03
CA GLN A 156 15.84 -4.05 -12.72
C GLN A 156 14.37 -4.04 -12.27
N TYR A 157 13.44 -4.49 -13.11
CA TYR A 157 12.00 -4.47 -12.87
C TYR A 157 11.36 -5.86 -12.84
N GLY A 158 12.17 -6.91 -12.75
CA GLY A 158 11.69 -8.27 -12.55
C GLY A 158 10.87 -8.43 -11.26
N PRO A 159 10.00 -9.45 -11.15
CA PRO A 159 9.08 -9.61 -10.00
C PRO A 159 9.77 -9.64 -8.62
N PHE A 160 11.03 -10.06 -8.58
CA PHE A 160 11.82 -10.21 -7.37
C PHE A 160 12.91 -9.13 -7.19
N THR A 161 13.03 -8.17 -8.12
CA THR A 161 13.90 -7.00 -7.90
C THR A 161 13.21 -6.01 -6.97
N THR A 162 13.99 -5.12 -6.34
CA THR A 162 13.43 -4.13 -5.38
C THR A 162 12.28 -3.34 -5.99
N THR A 163 12.50 -2.79 -7.18
CA THR A 163 11.48 -1.97 -7.82
C THR A 163 10.27 -2.79 -8.28
N GLY A 164 10.48 -3.95 -8.90
CA GLY A 164 9.37 -4.80 -9.35
C GLY A 164 8.52 -5.34 -8.20
N PHE A 165 9.16 -5.74 -7.09
CA PHE A 165 8.48 -6.23 -5.90
C PHE A 165 7.67 -5.13 -5.20
N GLU A 166 8.26 -3.94 -5.05
CA GLU A 166 7.62 -2.80 -4.38
C GLU A 166 6.52 -2.13 -5.19
N LEU A 167 6.35 -2.47 -6.47
CA LEU A 167 5.25 -2.04 -7.34
C LEU A 167 4.22 -3.14 -7.57
N TRP A 168 4.46 -4.34 -7.03
CA TRP A 168 3.61 -5.49 -7.31
C TRP A 168 2.24 -5.35 -6.63
N PRO A 169 1.11 -5.61 -7.32
CA PRO A 169 -0.21 -5.31 -6.78
C PRO A 169 -0.55 -6.03 -5.46
N PRO A 170 -0.22 -7.33 -5.30
CA PRO A 170 -0.46 -8.01 -4.03
C PRO A 170 0.28 -7.36 -2.86
N MET A 171 1.51 -6.88 -3.09
CA MET A 171 2.31 -6.24 -2.04
C MET A 171 1.69 -4.93 -1.58
N GLN A 172 1.08 -4.15 -2.47
CA GLN A 172 0.38 -2.92 -2.09
C GLN A 172 -0.81 -3.19 -1.15
N VAL A 173 -1.56 -4.25 -1.44
CA VAL A 173 -2.69 -4.67 -0.62
C VAL A 173 -2.18 -5.17 0.74
N VAL A 174 -1.15 -6.01 0.75
CA VAL A 174 -0.55 -6.53 1.98
C VAL A 174 -0.04 -5.41 2.87
N TYR A 175 0.71 -4.45 2.33
CA TYR A 175 1.23 -3.33 3.12
C TYR A 175 0.12 -2.47 3.69
N ALA A 176 -0.92 -2.16 2.91
CA ALA A 176 -1.98 -1.28 3.36
C ALA A 176 -2.87 -1.94 4.42
N LEU A 177 -3.18 -3.24 4.27
CA LEU A 177 -3.89 -4.01 5.29
C LEU A 177 -3.04 -4.20 6.55
N PHE A 178 -1.73 -4.44 6.40
CA PHE A 178 -0.80 -4.49 7.52
C PHE A 178 -0.75 -3.15 8.26
N GLY A 179 -0.62 -2.03 7.54
CA GLY A 179 -0.65 -0.69 8.13
C GLY A 179 -1.94 -0.42 8.89
N LEU A 180 -3.09 -0.74 8.31
CA LEU A 180 -4.39 -0.63 8.96
C LEU A 180 -4.44 -1.46 10.26
N ALA A 181 -4.10 -2.75 10.18
CA ALA A 181 -4.14 -3.65 11.33
C ALA A 181 -3.16 -3.22 12.44
N LEU A 182 -1.94 -2.83 12.07
CA LEU A 182 -0.92 -2.34 12.99
C LEU A 182 -1.39 -1.08 13.71
N GLY A 183 -1.95 -0.11 12.97
CA GLY A 183 -2.49 1.12 13.54
C GLY A 183 -3.62 0.85 14.53
N VAL A 184 -4.54 -0.05 14.17
CA VAL A 184 -5.64 -0.44 15.06
C VAL A 184 -5.10 -1.12 16.33
N ALA A 185 -4.14 -2.03 16.21
CA ALA A 185 -3.52 -2.69 17.36
C ALA A 185 -2.83 -1.69 18.29
N ILE A 186 -2.03 -0.78 17.74
CA ILE A 186 -1.35 0.26 18.52
C ILE A 186 -2.36 1.19 19.20
N SER A 187 -3.44 1.55 18.50
CA SER A 187 -4.49 2.42 19.05
C SER A 187 -5.21 1.82 20.27
N ALA A 188 -5.36 0.49 20.30
CA ALA A 188 -5.95 -0.22 21.43
C ALA A 188 -5.09 -0.11 22.70
N VAL A 189 -3.77 -0.08 22.53
CA VAL A 189 -2.79 -0.03 23.63
C VAL A 189 -2.55 1.39 24.11
N THR A 190 -2.29 2.34 23.20
CA THR A 190 -1.88 3.70 23.57
C THR A 190 -3.02 4.54 24.09
N ARG A 191 -4.26 4.29 23.63
CA ARG A 191 -5.49 5.02 24.00
C ARG A 191 -5.40 6.54 23.84
N ARG A 192 -4.41 7.04 23.12
CA ARG A 192 -4.15 8.45 22.82
C ARG A 192 -3.84 8.61 21.34
N THR A 193 -4.58 9.45 20.63
CA THR A 193 -4.58 9.53 19.16
C THR A 193 -3.22 9.96 18.65
N VAL A 194 -2.66 11.05 19.17
CA VAL A 194 -1.37 11.59 18.72
C VAL A 194 -0.23 10.58 18.96
N MET A 195 -0.24 9.94 20.13
CA MET A 195 0.75 8.90 20.46
C MET A 195 0.57 7.67 19.56
N ALA A 196 -0.67 7.21 19.34
CA ALA A 196 -0.97 6.09 18.44
C ALA A 196 -0.45 6.36 17.03
N MET A 197 -0.66 7.57 16.52
CA MET A 197 -0.21 8.00 15.21
C MET A 197 1.32 7.92 15.09
N GLY A 198 2.04 8.54 16.03
CA GLY A 198 3.51 8.53 16.02
C GLY A 198 4.10 7.12 16.14
N VAL A 199 3.58 6.31 17.07
CA VAL A 199 4.05 4.93 17.27
C VAL A 199 3.72 4.05 16.07
N THR A 200 2.55 4.23 15.44
CA THR A 200 2.18 3.47 14.23
C THR A 200 3.10 3.77 13.08
N LEU A 201 3.41 5.05 12.83
CA LEU A 201 4.31 5.42 11.75
C LEU A 201 5.71 4.87 11.99
N ALA A 202 6.24 5.02 13.20
CA ALA A 202 7.57 4.51 13.57
C ALA A 202 7.64 2.97 13.45
N ALA A 203 6.64 2.26 13.98
CA ALA A 203 6.57 0.80 13.91
C ALA A 203 6.42 0.29 12.48
N PHE A 204 5.60 0.97 11.65
CA PHE A 204 5.44 0.62 10.24
C PHE A 204 6.75 0.77 9.47
N ILE A 205 7.43 1.91 9.63
CA ILE A 205 8.74 2.16 8.99
C ILE A 205 9.76 1.12 9.45
N ALA A 206 9.86 0.87 10.76
CA ALA A 206 10.78 -0.11 11.32
C ALA A 206 10.53 -1.52 10.77
N ALA A 207 9.26 -1.97 10.72
CA ALA A 207 8.90 -3.26 10.15
C ALA A 207 9.27 -3.35 8.66
N ARG A 208 9.04 -2.29 7.89
CA ARG A 208 9.37 -2.25 6.46
C ARG A 208 10.87 -2.29 6.22
N VAL A 209 11.65 -1.51 6.97
CA VAL A 209 13.12 -1.53 6.89
C VAL A 209 13.67 -2.90 7.27
N LEU A 210 13.16 -3.49 8.35
CA LEU A 210 13.57 -4.83 8.79
C LEU A 210 13.30 -5.88 7.69
N ILE A 211 12.09 -5.88 7.13
CA ILE A 211 11.73 -6.82 6.06
C ILE A 211 12.58 -6.59 4.81
N ALA A 212 12.73 -5.33 4.37
CA ALA A 212 13.43 -5.00 3.14
C ALA A 212 14.93 -5.34 3.20
N VAL A 213 15.57 -5.10 4.35
CA VAL A 213 17.02 -5.30 4.54
C VAL A 213 17.36 -6.74 4.89
N TRP A 214 16.55 -7.41 5.72
CA TRP A 214 16.93 -8.71 6.30
C TRP A 214 16.12 -9.87 5.75
N ALA A 215 14.79 -9.78 5.72
CA ALA A 215 13.95 -10.91 5.34
C ALA A 215 13.93 -11.11 3.81
N ARG A 216 13.78 -10.02 3.06
CA ARG A 216 13.56 -10.04 1.62
C ARG A 216 14.72 -10.66 0.82
N PRO A 217 16.01 -10.42 1.14
CA PRO A 217 17.11 -11.10 0.45
C PRO A 217 17.08 -12.62 0.56
N ILE A 218 16.36 -13.18 1.55
CA ILE A 218 16.35 -14.61 1.87
C ILE A 218 15.15 -15.33 1.23
N TYR A 219 14.21 -14.62 0.60
CA TYR A 219 12.98 -15.22 0.05
C TYR A 219 13.22 -16.20 -1.10
N LEU A 220 14.33 -16.06 -1.84
CA LEU A 220 14.69 -16.96 -2.92
C LEU A 220 15.95 -17.75 -2.57
N PRO A 221 16.01 -19.05 -2.90
CA PRO A 221 17.25 -19.80 -2.79
C PRO A 221 18.32 -19.20 -3.71
N PRO A 222 19.59 -19.13 -3.26
CA PRO A 222 20.67 -18.52 -4.04
C PRO A 222 20.89 -19.30 -5.34
N MET A 223 20.85 -18.59 -6.48
CA MET A 223 21.24 -19.17 -7.77
C MET A 223 22.76 -19.33 -7.81
N ARG A 224 23.21 -20.57 -8.05
CA ARG A 224 24.63 -20.88 -8.26
C ARG A 224 24.90 -20.96 -9.77
N SER A 225 25.79 -20.12 -10.26
CA SER A 225 26.38 -20.28 -11.59
C SER A 225 27.78 -20.87 -11.44
N THR A 226 28.00 -22.02 -12.10
CA THR A 226 29.33 -22.64 -12.21
C THR A 226 29.86 -22.33 -13.60
N PHE A 227 31.01 -21.66 -13.67
CA PHE A 227 31.70 -21.39 -14.93
C PHE A 227 32.98 -22.21 -14.99
N PRO A 228 33.30 -22.83 -16.14
CA PRO A 228 34.58 -23.50 -16.33
C PRO A 228 35.72 -22.47 -16.28
N ILE A 229 36.79 -22.79 -15.55
CA ILE A 229 37.96 -21.94 -15.42
C ILE A 229 38.68 -21.92 -16.77
N GLY A 230 38.50 -20.87 -17.57
CA GLY A 230 39.21 -20.67 -18.85
C GLY A 230 38.41 -20.03 -19.98
N GLU A 231 37.07 -20.04 -19.93
CA GLU A 231 36.23 -19.38 -20.93
C GLU A 231 35.76 -18.00 -20.44
N ARG A 232 35.87 -17.00 -21.32
CA ARG A 232 35.44 -15.63 -21.04
C ARG A 232 33.92 -15.63 -20.87
N GLN A 233 33.45 -15.10 -19.74
CA GLN A 233 32.03 -15.01 -19.38
C GLN A 233 31.22 -14.44 -20.56
N PRO A 234 30.19 -15.13 -21.09
CA PRO A 234 29.30 -14.53 -22.06
C PRO A 234 28.56 -13.37 -21.39
N ALA A 235 28.58 -12.21 -22.05
CA ALA A 235 28.03 -10.95 -21.59
C ALA A 235 26.53 -11.00 -21.32
#